data_AF-A0A7W0FIM7-F1
#
_entry.id   AF-A0A7W0FIM7-F1
#
_cell.length_a   1.000
_cell.length_b   1.000
_cell.length_c   1.000
_cell.angle_alpha   90.00
_cell.angle_beta   90.00
_cell.angle_gamma   90.00
#
_symmetry.space_group_name_H-M   'P 1'
#
loop_
_entity.id
_entity.type
_entity.pdbx_description
1 polymer ?
#
loop_
_entity_poly.entity_id
_entity_poly.type
_entity_poly.pdbx_seq_one_letter_code
_entity_poly.pdbx_strand_id
1 'polypeptide(L)'
;KACLEAGIESFGHELPATATQAEVEQLVMDLNADPRVNGILVQLPMPSHIDEESVLKAISIEKDVDGFHPLNIGRLAQKGREPLFIPCTPAGCIYLLEKELPKLEGANAVVLGRSNIVGMPVALLLVRANATVTICHSRSRNLPEIIRNADILVAAVGRPEMVKGDWVKPGAVVIDVGINHVDDASRPKGYRIVGDVNYVEVSQVASAITPVPGGVGPMTIAMLLKNTLRAAEIADKV
;
A
#
# COMPACT_ATOMS: atom_id res chain seq x y z
N LYS A 1 0.42 5.93 18.26
CA LYS A 1 1.23 4.93 19.03
C LYS A 1 2.62 4.76 18.43
N ALA A 2 2.76 4.21 17.22
CA ALA A 2 4.07 3.94 16.62
C ALA A 2 4.94 5.20 16.45
N CYS A 3 4.36 6.37 16.15
CA CYS A 3 5.08 7.65 16.14
C CYS A 3 5.75 7.92 17.51
N LEU A 4 5.00 7.81 18.61
CA LEU A 4 5.53 8.03 19.96
C LEU A 4 6.67 7.06 20.31
N GLU A 5 6.53 5.79 19.92
CA GLU A 5 7.57 4.77 20.13
C GLU A 5 8.84 5.08 19.32
N ALA A 6 8.70 5.74 18.17
CA ALA A 6 9.81 6.19 17.33
C ALA A 6 10.33 7.60 17.68
N GLY A 7 9.78 8.26 18.69
CA GLY A 7 10.14 9.65 19.04
C GLY A 7 9.62 10.71 18.05
N ILE A 8 8.63 10.37 17.24
CA ILE A 8 7.97 11.27 16.29
C ILE A 8 6.73 11.88 16.95
N GLU A 9 6.67 13.21 16.97
CA GLU A 9 5.47 13.94 17.38
C GLU A 9 4.34 13.72 16.37
N SER A 10 3.12 13.51 16.85
CA SER A 10 1.97 13.16 16.02
C SER A 10 0.83 14.12 16.27
N PHE A 11 0.34 14.76 15.20
CA PHE A 11 -0.80 15.67 15.24
C PHE A 11 -2.01 14.97 14.61
N GLY A 12 -3.10 14.86 15.37
CA GLY A 12 -4.34 14.23 14.92
C GLY A 12 -5.43 15.27 14.66
N HIS A 13 -6.00 15.26 13.47
CA HIS A 13 -7.13 16.12 13.09
C HIS A 13 -8.28 15.25 12.61
N GLU A 14 -9.42 15.34 13.30
CA GLU A 14 -10.65 14.63 12.94
C GLU A 14 -11.68 15.66 12.47
N LEU A 15 -12.04 15.58 11.20
CA LEU A 15 -13.10 16.40 10.62
C LEU A 15 -14.41 15.61 10.61
N PRO A 16 -15.57 16.26 10.84
CA PRO A 16 -16.85 15.59 10.77
C PRO A 16 -17.11 15.06 9.35
N ALA A 17 -17.91 14.00 9.23
CA ALA A 17 -18.30 13.45 7.93
C ALA A 17 -19.05 14.46 7.04
N THR A 18 -19.55 15.57 7.62
CA THR A 18 -20.21 16.67 6.90
C THR A 18 -19.26 17.77 6.46
N ALA A 19 -17.95 17.66 6.73
CA ALA A 19 -16.97 18.64 6.31
C ALA A 19 -17.00 18.84 4.80
N THR A 20 -16.82 20.08 4.37
CA THR A 20 -16.79 20.50 2.98
C THR A 20 -15.40 20.32 2.37
N GLN A 21 -15.32 20.27 1.03
CA GLN A 21 -14.04 20.26 0.31
C GLN A 21 -13.09 21.36 0.79
N ALA A 22 -13.61 22.58 0.92
CA ALA A 22 -12.83 23.75 1.31
C ALA A 22 -12.26 23.63 2.74
N GLU A 23 -13.02 23.05 3.68
CA GLU A 23 -12.53 22.82 5.05
C GLU A 23 -11.40 21.78 5.08
N VAL A 24 -11.51 20.72 4.29
CA VAL A 24 -10.46 19.68 4.19
C VAL A 24 -9.19 20.27 3.55
N GLU A 25 -9.33 20.98 2.43
CA GLU A 25 -8.20 21.60 1.74
C GLU A 25 -7.55 22.71 2.56
N GLN A 26 -8.33 23.51 3.29
CA GLN A 26 -7.79 24.53 4.19
C GLN A 26 -6.93 23.91 5.29
N LEU A 27 -7.40 22.82 5.92
CA LEU A 27 -6.59 22.11 6.91
C LEU A 27 -5.27 21.60 6.31
N VAL A 28 -5.30 21.05 5.09
CA VAL A 28 -4.07 20.62 4.40
C VAL A 28 -3.14 21.81 4.15
N MET A 29 -3.67 22.96 3.72
CA MET A 29 -2.87 24.18 3.54
C MET A 29 -2.25 24.68 4.84
N ASP A 30 -2.99 24.64 5.94
CA ASP A 30 -2.49 25.05 7.27
C ASP A 30 -1.35 24.12 7.73
N LEU A 31 -1.50 22.80 7.54
CA LEU A 31 -0.47 21.81 7.85
C LEU A 31 0.75 21.92 6.93
N ASN A 32 0.55 22.26 5.66
CA ASN A 32 1.65 22.56 4.75
C ASN A 32 2.48 23.76 5.24
N ALA A 33 1.81 24.80 5.76
CA ALA A 33 2.47 26.00 6.26
C ALA A 33 3.11 25.83 7.64
N ASP A 34 2.68 24.86 8.46
CA ASP A 34 3.23 24.66 9.81
C ASP A 34 4.66 24.07 9.76
N PRO A 35 5.69 24.78 10.26
CA PRO A 35 7.07 24.29 10.27
C PRO A 35 7.28 23.11 11.24
N ARG A 36 6.35 22.84 12.16
CA ARG A 36 6.40 21.69 13.07
C ARG A 36 5.93 20.40 12.40
N VAL A 37 5.29 20.49 11.23
CA VAL A 37 4.73 19.35 10.50
C VAL A 37 5.66 18.99 9.35
N ASN A 38 6.40 17.90 9.45
CA ASN A 38 7.25 17.42 8.36
C ASN A 38 6.53 16.47 7.40
N GLY A 39 5.48 15.80 7.86
CA GLY A 39 4.76 14.79 7.09
C GLY A 39 3.27 14.90 7.27
N ILE A 40 2.53 14.79 6.17
CA ILE A 40 1.08 14.84 6.10
C ILE A 40 0.60 13.57 5.41
N LEU A 41 -0.38 12.92 6.05
CA LEU A 41 -1.12 11.80 5.49
C LEU A 41 -2.62 12.09 5.64
N VAL A 42 -3.41 11.64 4.68
CA VAL A 42 -4.87 11.75 4.74
C VAL A 42 -5.49 10.35 4.71
N GLN A 43 -6.38 10.08 5.66
CA GLN A 43 -6.98 8.76 5.78
C GLN A 43 -7.98 8.53 4.64
N LEU A 44 -7.81 7.43 3.91
CA LEU A 44 -8.69 6.99 2.83
C LEU A 44 -9.54 5.75 3.24
N PRO A 45 -10.69 5.52 2.60
CA PRO A 45 -11.36 6.41 1.64
C PRO A 45 -12.01 7.62 2.33
N MET A 46 -12.15 8.73 1.61
CA MET A 46 -12.88 9.91 2.06
C MET A 46 -14.40 9.76 1.81
N PRO A 47 -15.24 10.57 2.46
CA PRO A 47 -16.66 10.67 2.11
C PRO A 47 -16.87 10.96 0.62
N SER A 48 -17.94 10.42 0.03
CA SER A 48 -18.15 10.46 -1.43
C SER A 48 -18.35 11.84 -2.03
N HIS A 49 -18.59 12.88 -1.21
CA HIS A 49 -18.70 14.27 -1.65
C HIS A 49 -17.37 15.03 -1.65
N ILE A 50 -16.28 14.40 -1.20
CA ILE A 50 -14.93 14.97 -1.20
C ILE A 50 -14.16 14.46 -2.43
N ASP A 51 -13.55 15.36 -3.16
CA ASP A 51 -12.60 15.05 -4.22
C ASP A 51 -11.25 14.69 -3.60
N GLU A 52 -11.02 13.39 -3.41
CA GLU A 52 -9.78 12.83 -2.89
C GLU A 52 -8.55 13.28 -3.70
N GLU A 53 -8.67 13.37 -5.02
CA GLU A 53 -7.52 13.72 -5.88
C GLU A 53 -7.12 15.19 -5.68
N SER A 54 -8.10 16.08 -5.50
CA SER A 54 -7.84 17.48 -5.17
C SER A 54 -7.12 17.61 -3.82
N VAL A 55 -7.58 16.88 -2.79
CA VAL A 55 -6.94 16.90 -1.46
C VAL A 55 -5.51 16.37 -1.52
N LEU A 56 -5.28 15.24 -2.20
CA LEU A 56 -3.94 14.65 -2.33
C LEU A 56 -2.98 15.55 -3.10
N LYS A 57 -3.46 16.31 -4.09
CA LYS A 57 -2.65 17.30 -4.83
C LYS A 57 -2.32 18.54 -3.99
N ALA A 58 -3.16 18.88 -3.01
CA ALA A 58 -2.93 20.03 -2.15
C ALA A 58 -1.78 19.79 -1.15
N ILE A 59 -1.44 18.54 -0.84
CA ILE A 59 -0.33 18.19 0.03
C ILE A 59 0.99 18.57 -0.67
N SER A 60 1.87 19.31 0.01
CA SER A 60 3.21 19.60 -0.52
C SER A 60 3.96 18.29 -0.79
N ILE A 61 4.61 18.19 -1.95
CA ILE A 61 5.36 16.99 -2.32
C ILE A 61 6.45 16.63 -1.30
N GLU A 62 6.99 17.62 -0.57
CA GLU A 62 8.02 17.44 0.46
C GLU A 62 7.45 16.92 1.79
N LYS A 63 6.14 17.01 1.98
CA LYS A 63 5.42 16.51 3.15
C LYS A 63 4.51 15.32 2.84
N ASP A 64 4.42 14.85 1.60
CA ASP A 64 3.59 13.72 1.16
C ASP A 64 4.16 12.36 1.61
N VAL A 65 4.12 12.07 2.91
CA VAL A 65 4.73 10.87 3.49
C VAL A 65 4.03 9.57 3.08
N ASP A 66 2.80 9.66 2.57
CA ASP A 66 2.10 8.52 1.96
C ASP A 66 2.46 8.29 0.49
N GLY A 67 3.19 9.22 -0.15
CA GLY A 67 3.70 9.07 -1.51
C GLY A 67 2.64 9.06 -2.60
N PHE A 68 1.44 9.59 -2.32
CA PHE A 68 0.31 9.57 -3.26
C PHE A 68 0.21 10.80 -4.15
N HIS A 69 1.03 11.83 -3.91
CA HIS A 69 1.11 12.98 -4.81
C HIS A 69 1.46 12.50 -6.23
N PRO A 70 0.73 12.96 -7.28
CA PRO A 70 0.99 12.54 -8.66
C PRO A 70 2.44 12.68 -9.13
N LEU A 71 3.21 13.62 -8.57
CA LEU A 71 4.63 13.79 -8.89
C LEU A 71 5.50 12.66 -8.32
N ASN A 72 5.20 12.12 -7.14
CA ASN A 72 5.89 10.95 -6.61
C ASN A 72 5.63 9.72 -7.49
N ILE A 73 4.37 9.46 -7.84
CA ILE A 73 4.01 8.35 -8.74
C ILE A 73 4.62 8.53 -10.14
N GLY A 74 4.59 9.75 -10.69
CA GLY A 74 5.19 10.07 -11.97
C GLY A 74 6.71 9.86 -11.98
N ARG A 75 7.41 10.24 -10.91
CA ARG A 75 8.84 9.97 -10.75
C ARG A 75 9.14 8.48 -10.60
N LEU A 76 8.31 7.75 -9.87
CA LEU A 76 8.42 6.30 -9.72
C LEU A 76 8.27 5.58 -11.08
N ALA A 77 7.37 6.05 -11.94
CA ALA A 77 7.14 5.47 -13.26
C ALA A 77 8.23 5.84 -14.31
N GLN A 78 9.00 6.90 -14.08
CA GLN A 78 10.04 7.36 -15.00
C GLN A 78 11.39 6.73 -14.67
N LYS A 79 11.94 5.96 -15.61
CA LYS A 79 13.28 5.36 -15.48
C LYS A 79 14.33 6.46 -15.23
N GLY A 80 15.17 6.25 -14.22
CA GLY A 80 16.25 7.18 -13.85
C GLY A 80 15.81 8.37 -12.99
N ARG A 81 14.56 8.39 -12.50
CA ARG A 81 14.11 9.35 -11.49
C ARG A 81 13.84 8.66 -10.16
N GLU A 82 13.97 9.44 -9.09
CA GLU A 82 13.61 9.04 -7.73
C GLU A 82 12.40 9.86 -7.26
N PRO A 83 11.35 9.21 -6.74
CA PRO A 83 10.32 9.92 -5.98
C PRO A 83 10.91 10.46 -4.66
N LEU A 84 10.28 11.48 -4.06
CA LEU A 84 10.64 11.87 -2.69
C LEU A 84 10.20 10.79 -1.71
N PHE A 85 8.99 10.28 -1.94
CA PHE A 85 8.35 9.27 -1.11
C PHE A 85 7.78 8.16 -1.98
N ILE A 86 8.00 6.91 -1.53
CA ILE A 86 7.38 5.74 -2.13
C ILE A 86 6.16 5.40 -1.27
N PRO A 87 5.00 5.07 -1.87
CA PRO A 87 3.83 4.64 -1.12
C PRO A 87 4.12 3.56 -0.08
N CYS A 88 3.62 3.77 1.14
CA CYS A 88 3.97 3.00 2.33
C CYS A 88 3.67 1.50 2.18
N THR A 89 2.43 1.17 1.77
CA THR A 89 2.01 -0.22 1.57
C THR A 89 2.83 -0.89 0.45
N PRO A 90 2.98 -0.29 -0.74
CA PRO A 90 3.87 -0.81 -1.78
C PRO A 90 5.32 -1.03 -1.36
N ALA A 91 5.93 -0.07 -0.66
CA ALA A 91 7.28 -0.21 -0.11
C ALA A 91 7.37 -1.37 0.89
N GLY A 92 6.33 -1.56 1.71
CA GLY A 92 6.22 -2.68 2.64
C GLY A 92 6.15 -4.02 1.93
N CYS A 93 5.39 -4.11 0.83
CA CYS A 93 5.35 -5.33 0.00
C CYS A 93 6.73 -5.68 -0.56
N ILE A 94 7.46 -4.70 -1.12
CA ILE A 94 8.81 -4.94 -1.65
C ILE A 94 9.75 -5.40 -0.54
N TYR A 95 9.72 -4.74 0.62
CA TYR A 95 10.55 -5.15 1.76
C TYR A 95 10.30 -6.61 2.17
N LEU A 96 9.04 -7.03 2.27
CA LEU A 96 8.69 -8.41 2.60
C LEU A 96 9.14 -9.38 1.50
N LEU A 97 8.96 -9.02 0.24
CA LEU A 97 9.43 -9.83 -0.89
C LEU A 97 10.94 -10.03 -0.87
N GLU A 98 11.73 -8.99 -0.58
CA GLU A 98 13.19 -9.09 -0.50
C GLU A 98 13.68 -9.97 0.66
N LYS A 99 12.84 -10.20 1.70
CA LYS A 99 13.16 -11.14 2.78
C LYS A 99 13.00 -12.59 2.37
N GLU A 100 11.99 -12.89 1.57
CA GLU A 100 11.67 -14.26 1.13
C GLU A 100 12.36 -14.63 -0.17
N LEU A 101 12.54 -13.65 -1.07
CA LEU A 101 13.17 -13.81 -2.38
C LEU A 101 14.32 -12.79 -2.54
N PRO A 102 15.57 -13.19 -2.25
CA PRO A 102 16.72 -12.28 -2.27
C PRO A 102 17.02 -11.63 -3.63
N LYS A 103 16.45 -12.14 -4.72
CA LYS A 103 16.56 -11.57 -6.07
C LYS A 103 15.20 -11.52 -6.75
N LEU A 104 14.68 -10.31 -6.93
CA LEU A 104 13.47 -10.03 -7.70
C LEU A 104 13.75 -9.96 -9.21
N GLU A 105 15.02 -9.76 -9.59
CA GLU A 105 15.45 -9.67 -10.99
C GLU A 105 15.10 -10.94 -11.76
N GLY A 106 14.39 -10.78 -12.88
CA GLY A 106 13.96 -11.87 -13.74
C GLY A 106 12.75 -12.66 -13.25
N ALA A 107 12.25 -12.40 -12.04
CA ALA A 107 11.07 -13.08 -11.51
C ALA A 107 9.81 -12.70 -12.32
N ASN A 108 8.91 -13.66 -12.54
CA ASN A 108 7.59 -13.39 -13.10
C ASN A 108 6.63 -12.99 -11.98
N ALA A 109 6.25 -11.72 -11.91
CA ALA A 109 5.37 -11.19 -10.88
C ALA A 109 3.97 -10.87 -11.43
N VAL A 110 2.95 -11.28 -10.70
CA VAL A 110 1.56 -10.89 -10.95
C VAL A 110 1.10 -9.97 -9.83
N VAL A 111 0.61 -8.79 -10.22
CA VAL A 111 -0.07 -7.87 -9.30
C VAL A 111 -1.56 -7.95 -9.60
N LEU A 112 -2.32 -8.56 -8.70
CA LEU A 112 -3.77 -8.66 -8.78
C LEU A 112 -4.38 -7.44 -8.11
N GLY A 113 -4.74 -6.44 -8.92
CA GLY A 113 -5.21 -5.14 -8.47
C GLY A 113 -4.46 -4.00 -9.17
N ARG A 114 -5.17 -2.90 -9.47
CA ARG A 114 -4.59 -1.72 -10.15
C ARG A 114 -5.02 -0.41 -9.50
N SER A 115 -5.23 -0.41 -8.19
CA SER A 115 -5.52 0.81 -7.45
C SER A 115 -4.33 1.77 -7.50
N ASN A 116 -4.61 3.07 -7.38
CA ASN A 116 -3.59 4.11 -7.34
C ASN A 116 -2.71 4.01 -6.08
N ILE A 117 -3.27 3.47 -4.99
CA ILE A 117 -2.62 3.41 -3.67
C ILE A 117 -1.75 2.17 -3.46
N VAL A 118 -2.05 1.05 -4.14
CA VAL A 118 -1.33 -0.22 -3.92
C VAL A 118 -0.93 -0.88 -5.24
N GLY A 119 -1.91 -1.26 -6.07
CA GLY A 119 -1.66 -2.13 -7.22
C GLY A 119 -0.69 -1.53 -8.24
N MET A 120 -0.95 -0.30 -8.68
CA MET A 120 -0.07 0.37 -9.64
C MET A 120 1.33 0.66 -9.08
N PRO A 121 1.48 1.24 -7.87
CA PRO A 121 2.83 1.50 -7.34
C PRO A 121 3.65 0.23 -7.07
N VAL A 122 3.05 -0.86 -6.56
CA VAL A 122 3.77 -2.14 -6.39
C VAL A 122 4.27 -2.66 -7.73
N ALA A 123 3.42 -2.61 -8.77
CA ALA A 123 3.83 -3.04 -10.10
C ALA A 123 5.03 -2.24 -10.62
N LEU A 124 5.03 -0.92 -10.43
CA LEU A 124 6.16 -0.07 -10.81
C LEU A 124 7.43 -0.39 -10.03
N LEU A 125 7.32 -0.65 -8.72
CA LEU A 125 8.48 -1.03 -7.90
C LEU A 125 9.06 -2.39 -8.31
N LEU A 126 8.21 -3.36 -8.65
CA LEU A 126 8.64 -4.66 -9.15
C LEU A 126 9.36 -4.53 -10.50
N VAL A 127 8.82 -3.73 -11.43
CA VAL A 127 9.50 -3.41 -12.70
C VAL A 127 10.86 -2.77 -12.44
N ARG A 128 10.93 -1.83 -11.49
CA ARG A 128 12.17 -1.16 -11.09
C ARG A 128 13.18 -2.13 -10.46
N ALA A 129 12.71 -3.19 -9.82
CA ALA A 129 13.53 -4.30 -9.31
C ALA A 129 13.84 -5.36 -10.38
N ASN A 130 13.61 -5.05 -11.67
CA ASN A 130 13.86 -5.92 -12.82
C ASN A 130 12.98 -7.20 -12.89
N ALA A 131 11.83 -7.23 -12.21
CA ALA A 131 10.85 -8.29 -12.40
C ALA A 131 10.06 -8.09 -13.70
N THR A 132 9.60 -9.19 -14.31
CA THR A 132 8.60 -9.15 -15.39
C THR A 132 7.22 -9.09 -14.76
N VAL A 133 6.44 -8.03 -15.01
CA VAL A 133 5.19 -7.78 -14.27
C VAL A 133 3.96 -7.89 -15.16
N THR A 134 2.98 -8.69 -14.73
CA THR A 134 1.62 -8.72 -15.28
C THR A 134 0.64 -8.10 -14.28
N ILE A 135 -0.11 -7.08 -14.70
CA ILE A 135 -1.13 -6.44 -13.86
C ILE A 135 -2.50 -7.01 -14.21
N CYS A 136 -3.13 -7.66 -13.23
CA CYS A 136 -4.47 -8.22 -13.33
C CYS A 136 -5.51 -7.28 -12.71
N HIS A 137 -6.73 -7.29 -13.25
CA HIS A 137 -7.84 -6.46 -12.79
C HIS A 137 -9.20 -7.11 -13.11
N SER A 138 -10.30 -6.44 -12.75
CA SER A 138 -11.68 -6.93 -12.92
C SER A 138 -12.12 -7.23 -14.37
N ARG A 139 -11.29 -6.92 -15.37
CA ARG A 139 -11.54 -7.21 -16.79
C ARG A 139 -10.54 -8.21 -17.38
N SER A 140 -9.55 -8.64 -16.59
CA SER A 140 -8.62 -9.70 -17.00
C SER A 140 -9.38 -11.02 -17.10
N ARG A 141 -9.15 -11.75 -18.19
CA ARG A 141 -9.75 -13.07 -18.41
C ARG A 141 -8.84 -14.14 -17.83
N ASN A 142 -9.45 -15.22 -17.33
CA ASN A 142 -8.76 -16.38 -16.78
C ASN A 142 -7.66 -16.04 -15.75
N LEU A 143 -8.03 -15.30 -14.70
CA LEU A 143 -7.13 -14.99 -13.58
C LEU A 143 -6.39 -16.22 -13.01
N PRO A 144 -7.03 -17.40 -12.82
CA PRO A 144 -6.32 -18.58 -12.32
C PRO A 144 -5.12 -18.98 -13.19
N GLU A 145 -5.26 -18.94 -14.51
CA GLU A 145 -4.19 -19.30 -15.45
C GLU A 145 -3.03 -18.31 -15.41
N ILE A 146 -3.33 -17.00 -15.37
CA ILE A 146 -2.30 -15.96 -15.30
C ILE A 146 -1.50 -16.11 -13.99
N ILE A 147 -2.19 -16.26 -12.86
CA ILE A 147 -1.58 -16.33 -11.53
C ILE A 147 -0.74 -17.61 -11.37
N ARG A 148 -1.14 -18.72 -12.00
CA ARG A 148 -0.42 -20.01 -11.90
C ARG A 148 0.97 -20.00 -12.51
N ASN A 149 1.30 -18.99 -13.30
CA ASN A 149 2.63 -18.82 -13.89
C ASN A 149 3.55 -17.91 -13.06
N ALA A 150 3.04 -17.26 -12.00
CA ALA A 150 3.76 -16.24 -11.25
C ALA A 150 4.68 -16.83 -10.18
N ASP A 151 5.94 -16.38 -10.13
CA ASP A 151 6.84 -16.60 -9.00
C ASP A 151 6.47 -15.73 -7.80
N ILE A 152 5.91 -14.55 -8.07
CA ILE A 152 5.45 -13.58 -7.07
C ILE A 152 3.99 -13.25 -7.35
N LEU A 153 3.13 -13.33 -6.34
CA LEU A 153 1.76 -12.80 -6.39
C LEU A 153 1.59 -11.70 -5.35
N VAL A 154 1.15 -10.52 -5.77
CA VAL A 154 0.65 -9.49 -4.86
C VAL A 154 -0.86 -9.33 -5.06
N ALA A 155 -1.65 -9.69 -4.05
CA ALA A 155 -3.10 -9.59 -4.07
C ALA A 155 -3.58 -8.32 -3.34
N ALA A 156 -4.25 -7.43 -4.08
CA ALA A 156 -4.71 -6.12 -3.63
C ALA A 156 -6.02 -5.71 -4.34
N VAL A 157 -7.05 -6.56 -4.23
CA VAL A 157 -8.37 -6.39 -4.85
C VAL A 157 -9.50 -6.09 -3.87
N GLY A 158 -9.30 -6.31 -2.56
CA GLY A 158 -10.36 -6.13 -1.55
C GLY A 158 -11.53 -7.08 -1.80
N ARG A 159 -11.22 -8.35 -2.06
CA ARG A 159 -12.18 -9.43 -2.29
C ARG A 159 -11.83 -10.62 -1.39
N PRO A 160 -12.61 -10.88 -0.32
CA PRO A 160 -12.23 -11.84 0.70
C PRO A 160 -11.99 -13.23 0.12
N GLU A 161 -10.82 -13.79 0.40
CA GLU A 161 -10.46 -15.18 0.10
C GLU A 161 -10.68 -15.58 -1.37
N MET A 162 -10.58 -14.62 -2.30
CA MET A 162 -10.81 -14.81 -3.74
C MET A 162 -9.77 -15.74 -4.37
N VAL A 163 -8.49 -15.55 -4.05
CA VAL A 163 -7.40 -16.37 -4.61
C VAL A 163 -7.36 -17.71 -3.88
N LYS A 164 -7.46 -18.82 -4.64
CA LYS A 164 -7.49 -20.20 -4.14
C LYS A 164 -6.14 -20.89 -4.33
N GLY A 165 -5.94 -22.01 -3.63
CA GLY A 165 -4.67 -22.77 -3.66
C GLY A 165 -4.23 -23.19 -5.06
N ASP A 166 -5.18 -23.63 -5.88
CA ASP A 166 -4.94 -24.11 -7.25
C ASP A 166 -4.62 -22.99 -8.26
N TRP A 167 -4.76 -21.72 -7.87
CA TRP A 167 -4.36 -20.58 -8.70
C TRP A 167 -2.87 -20.28 -8.56
N VAL A 168 -2.25 -20.67 -7.45
CA VAL A 168 -0.89 -20.26 -7.09
C VAL A 168 0.12 -21.28 -7.64
N LYS A 169 1.21 -20.79 -8.22
CA LYS A 169 2.34 -21.63 -8.64
C LYS A 169 2.99 -22.28 -7.41
N PRO A 170 3.24 -23.61 -7.40
CA PRO A 170 4.00 -24.23 -6.33
C PRO A 170 5.35 -23.54 -6.11
N GLY A 171 5.62 -23.15 -4.86
CA GLY A 171 6.83 -22.43 -4.47
C GLY A 171 6.81 -20.91 -4.70
N ALA A 172 5.70 -20.32 -5.14
CA ALA A 172 5.58 -18.87 -5.26
C ALA A 172 5.60 -18.15 -3.91
N VAL A 173 6.00 -16.88 -3.91
CA VAL A 173 5.86 -15.97 -2.77
C VAL A 173 4.60 -15.14 -2.94
N VAL A 174 3.73 -15.13 -1.92
CA VAL A 174 2.42 -14.46 -1.97
C VAL A 174 2.34 -13.35 -0.92
N ILE A 175 2.11 -12.13 -1.39
CA ILE A 175 1.80 -10.96 -0.55
C ILE A 175 0.30 -10.68 -0.64
N ASP A 176 -0.40 -10.89 0.47
CA ASP A 176 -1.80 -10.56 0.65
C ASP A 176 -1.94 -9.20 1.33
N VAL A 177 -2.35 -8.20 0.54
CA VAL A 177 -2.55 -6.82 0.99
C VAL A 177 -4.01 -6.59 1.41
N GLY A 178 -4.92 -7.50 1.06
CA GLY A 178 -6.35 -7.36 1.30
C GLY A 178 -6.67 -7.22 2.79
N ILE A 179 -7.62 -6.34 3.11
CA ILE A 179 -8.21 -6.24 4.44
C ILE A 179 -9.72 -6.25 4.27
N ASN A 180 -10.32 -7.40 4.53
CA ASN A 180 -11.75 -7.64 4.37
C ASN A 180 -12.37 -8.01 5.71
N HIS A 181 -13.53 -7.43 6.02
CA HIS A 181 -14.33 -7.79 7.19
C HIS A 181 -15.36 -8.83 6.78
N VAL A 182 -15.37 -9.98 7.47
CA VAL A 182 -16.32 -11.07 7.23
C VAL A 182 -17.04 -11.35 8.54
N ASP A 183 -18.37 -11.36 8.50
CA ASP A 183 -19.21 -11.63 9.67
C ASP A 183 -18.83 -12.97 10.31
N ASP A 184 -18.64 -12.95 11.62
CA ASP A 184 -18.25 -14.10 12.43
C ASP A 184 -18.75 -13.88 13.87
N ALA A 185 -19.94 -14.44 14.15
CA ALA A 185 -20.58 -14.32 15.46
C ALA A 185 -19.79 -14.99 16.59
N SER A 186 -18.79 -15.83 16.28
CA SER A 186 -17.91 -16.43 17.30
C SER A 186 -16.84 -15.45 17.81
N ARG A 187 -16.64 -14.31 17.12
CA ARG A 187 -15.63 -13.30 17.48
C ARG A 187 -16.25 -12.20 18.35
N PRO A 188 -15.51 -11.64 19.32
CA PRO A 188 -16.01 -10.56 20.18
C PRO A 188 -16.51 -9.32 19.41
N LYS A 189 -15.95 -9.05 18.24
CA LYS A 189 -16.34 -7.91 17.39
C LYS A 189 -17.46 -8.24 16.39
N GLY A 190 -17.95 -9.48 16.36
CA GLY A 190 -18.95 -9.95 15.39
C GLY A 190 -18.39 -10.18 13.97
N TYR A 191 -17.09 -10.01 13.76
CA TYR A 191 -16.42 -10.24 12.49
C TYR A 191 -14.99 -10.77 12.68
N ARG A 192 -14.47 -11.40 11.64
CA ARG A 192 -13.04 -11.72 11.45
C ARG A 192 -12.47 -10.88 10.30
N ILE A 193 -11.16 -10.62 10.35
CA ILE A 193 -10.42 -9.95 9.27
C ILE A 193 -9.75 -11.02 8.42
N VAL A 194 -9.93 -10.95 7.11
CA VAL A 194 -9.33 -11.87 6.13
C VAL A 194 -8.72 -11.09 4.99
N GLY A 195 -7.76 -11.70 4.31
CA GLY A 195 -7.15 -11.13 3.13
C GLY A 195 -7.89 -11.46 1.85
N ASP A 196 -7.27 -11.13 0.72
CA ASP A 196 -7.77 -11.47 -0.61
C ASP A 196 -7.45 -12.92 -1.00
N VAL A 197 -6.61 -13.60 -0.22
CA VAL A 197 -6.13 -14.94 -0.46
C VAL A 197 -6.70 -15.91 0.58
N ASN A 198 -7.13 -17.09 0.12
CA ASN A 198 -7.43 -18.19 1.04
C ASN A 198 -6.11 -18.72 1.64
N TYR A 199 -5.75 -18.18 2.81
CA TYR A 199 -4.48 -18.47 3.48
C TYR A 199 -4.28 -19.98 3.74
N VAL A 200 -5.33 -20.70 4.14
CA VAL A 200 -5.22 -22.13 4.48
C VAL A 200 -4.82 -22.94 3.25
N GLU A 201 -5.48 -22.72 2.12
CA GLU A 201 -5.16 -23.44 0.88
C GLU A 201 -3.79 -23.01 0.32
N VAL A 202 -3.53 -21.71 0.25
CA VAL A 202 -2.33 -21.19 -0.40
C VAL A 202 -1.06 -21.44 0.41
N SER A 203 -1.14 -21.46 1.75
CA SER A 203 0.01 -21.81 2.61
C SER A 203 0.54 -23.23 2.40
N GLN A 204 -0.25 -24.13 1.80
CA GLN A 204 0.20 -25.48 1.45
C GLN A 204 0.92 -25.55 0.09
N VAL A 205 0.88 -24.46 -0.70
CA VAL A 205 1.38 -24.41 -2.09
C VAL A 205 2.52 -23.41 -2.25
N ALA A 206 2.35 -22.21 -1.67
CA ALA A 206 3.33 -21.14 -1.69
C ALA A 206 4.57 -21.49 -0.86
N SER A 207 5.73 -20.98 -1.24
CA SER A 207 6.94 -21.07 -0.40
C SER A 207 6.84 -20.12 0.81
N ALA A 208 6.21 -18.96 0.62
CA ALA A 208 5.90 -18.00 1.66
C ALA A 208 4.58 -17.27 1.35
N ILE A 209 3.82 -16.95 2.39
CA ILE A 209 2.58 -16.17 2.29
C ILE A 209 2.43 -15.26 3.50
N THR A 210 2.07 -14.00 3.28
CA THR A 210 1.76 -13.08 4.38
C THR A 210 0.39 -13.38 4.99
N PRO A 211 0.25 -13.48 6.33
CA PRO A 211 -1.04 -13.66 6.96
C PRO A 211 -1.85 -12.35 6.97
N VAL A 212 -3.17 -12.48 7.03
CA VAL A 212 -4.07 -11.36 7.30
C VAL A 212 -4.98 -11.73 8.48
N PRO A 213 -4.93 -10.98 9.60
CA PRO A 213 -4.05 -9.85 9.89
C PRO A 213 -2.59 -10.26 10.18
N GLY A 214 -1.68 -9.29 10.22
CA GLY A 214 -0.29 -9.48 10.69
C GLY A 214 0.80 -9.45 9.62
N GLY A 215 0.43 -9.44 8.34
CA GLY A 215 1.36 -9.33 7.21
C GLY A 215 1.72 -7.89 6.85
N VAL A 216 1.04 -7.33 5.85
CA VAL A 216 1.43 -6.04 5.25
C VAL A 216 1.11 -4.84 6.14
N GLY A 217 0.04 -4.89 6.94
CA GLY A 217 -0.41 -3.75 7.76
C GLY A 217 0.67 -3.14 8.69
N PRO A 218 1.38 -3.95 9.51
CA PRO A 218 2.51 -3.45 10.30
C PRO A 218 3.63 -2.83 9.46
N MET A 219 3.88 -3.36 8.26
CA MET A 219 4.89 -2.80 7.35
C MET A 219 4.47 -1.44 6.80
N THR A 220 3.19 -1.23 6.50
CA THR A 220 2.67 0.09 6.10
C THR A 220 2.99 1.14 7.15
N ILE A 221 2.78 0.83 8.44
CA ILE A 221 3.10 1.75 9.54
C ILE A 221 4.61 2.00 9.60
N ALA A 222 5.44 0.96 9.52
CA ALA A 222 6.90 1.11 9.55
C ALA A 222 7.41 1.98 8.38
N MET A 223 6.87 1.78 7.17
CA MET A 223 7.24 2.57 6.00
C MET A 223 6.76 4.02 6.09
N LEU A 224 5.60 4.27 6.70
CA LEU A 224 5.14 5.62 7.00
C LEU A 224 6.12 6.35 7.92
N LEU A 225 6.54 5.71 9.03
CA LEU A 225 7.52 6.32 9.95
C LEU A 225 8.85 6.59 9.26
N LYS A 226 9.30 5.68 8.38
CA LYS A 226 10.51 5.87 7.57
C LYS A 226 10.38 7.05 6.62
N ASN A 227 9.22 7.21 5.96
CA ASN A 227 8.96 8.36 5.09
C ASN A 227 8.87 9.67 5.91
N THR A 228 8.26 9.64 7.09
CA THR A 228 8.22 10.82 7.99
C THR A 228 9.62 11.25 8.43
N LEU A 229 10.48 10.30 8.81
CA LEU A 229 11.88 10.60 9.11
C LEU A 229 12.57 11.21 7.88
N ARG A 230 12.36 10.64 6.69
CA ARG A 230 12.91 11.17 5.44
C ARG A 230 12.44 12.60 5.16
N ALA A 231 11.18 12.91 5.45
CA ALA A 231 10.62 14.24 5.28
C ALA A 231 11.26 15.26 6.24
N ALA A 232 11.49 14.87 7.50
CA ALA A 232 12.23 15.67 8.46
C ALA A 232 13.67 15.96 7.99
N GLU A 233 14.39 14.94 7.48
CA GLU A 233 15.74 15.12 6.92
C GLU A 233 15.79 16.04 5.68
N ILE A 234 14.69 16.11 4.91
CA ILE A 234 14.59 17.03 3.77
C ILE A 234 14.41 18.46 4.29
N ALA A 235 13.51 18.65 5.27
CA ALA A 235 13.26 19.95 5.88
C ALA A 235 14.51 20.52 6.57
N ASP A 236 15.32 19.69 7.24
CA ASP A 236 16.56 20.12 7.91
C ASP A 236 17.67 20.58 6.94
N LYS A 237 17.57 20.24 5.65
CA LYS A 237 18.56 20.62 4.63
C LYS A 237 18.24 21.93 3.92
N VAL A 238 17.06 22.50 4.19
CA VAL A 238 16.56 23.75 3.62
C VAL A 238 16.80 24.88 4.62
#